data_AF-A0A967SRG0-F1
#
_entry.id   AF-A0A967SRG0-F1
#
_cell.length_a   1.000
_cell.length_b   1.000
_cell.length_c   1.000
_cell.angle_alpha   90.00
_cell.angle_beta   90.00
_cell.angle_gamma   90.00
#
_symmetry.space_group_name_H-M   'P 1'
#
loop_
_entity.id
_entity.type
_entity.pdbx_description
1 polymer ?
#
loop_
_entity_poly.entity_id
_entity_poly.type
_entity_poly.pdbx_seq_one_letter_code
_entity_poly.pdbx_strand_id
1 'polypeptide(L)'
;MDINFVSRTDIKISKKSSSKYKPLLDAVKKLEAGGKALQVSFEDETELNSMRNVVYGYNRDTGDQVKSSKHPEKNVVFFYKEEEE
;
A
#
# COMPACT_ATOMS: atom_id res chain seq x y z
N MET A 1 -9.21 11.87 24.08
CA MET A 1 -8.29 11.29 23.08
C MET A 1 -6.95 11.19 23.76
N ASP A 2 -6.56 9.98 24.13
CA ASP A 2 -5.36 9.73 24.92
C ASP A 2 -4.19 9.47 23.98
N ILE A 3 -3.19 10.36 24.03
CA ILE A 3 -2.01 10.31 23.17
C ILE A 3 -0.83 9.84 24.02
N ASN A 4 -0.35 8.64 23.76
CA ASN A 4 0.81 8.05 24.44
C ASN A 4 1.98 7.90 23.48
N PHE A 5 3.17 8.34 23.90
CA PHE A 5 4.42 8.12 23.15
C PHE A 5 4.93 6.71 23.44
N VAL A 6 4.90 5.84 22.42
CA VAL A 6 5.43 4.48 22.49
C VAL A 6 6.72 4.36 21.69
N SER A 7 7.68 3.58 22.20
CA SER A 7 8.97 3.34 21.53
C SER A 7 8.77 2.56 20.22
N ARG A 8 9.42 3.01 19.15
CA ARG A 8 9.37 2.38 17.81
C ARG A 8 9.81 0.91 17.82
N THR A 9 10.64 0.53 18.78
CA THR A 9 11.17 -0.83 18.94
C THR A 9 10.10 -1.80 19.45
N ASP A 10 9.19 -1.33 20.29
CA ASP A 10 8.07 -2.11 20.85
C ASP A 10 6.90 -2.24 19.86
N ILE A 11 6.84 -1.39 18.82
CA ILE A 11 5.88 -1.49 17.71
C ILE A 11 6.25 -2.64 16.74
N LYS A 12 7.35 -3.38 16.97
CA LYS A 12 7.61 -4.67 16.29
C LYS A 12 6.62 -5.78 16.73
N ILE A 13 5.39 -5.41 17.09
CA ILE A 13 4.28 -6.33 17.30
C ILE A 13 3.95 -6.96 15.94
N SER A 14 4.44 -8.17 15.77
CA SER A 14 3.81 -9.23 14.97
C SER A 14 3.51 -8.84 13.51
N LYS A 15 4.56 -8.78 12.67
CA LYS A 15 4.45 -8.64 11.20
C LYS A 15 3.85 -9.92 10.52
N LYS A 16 2.86 -10.56 11.14
CA LYS A 16 1.97 -11.58 10.54
C LYS A 16 0.77 -10.97 9.78
N SER A 17 0.70 -9.64 9.67
CA SER A 17 -0.18 -8.96 8.69
C SER A 17 0.25 -9.21 7.24
N SER A 18 1.40 -9.86 7.01
CA SER A 18 1.90 -10.10 5.65
C SER A 18 1.00 -11.03 4.82
N SER A 19 0.13 -11.88 5.38
CA SER A 19 -0.59 -12.88 4.56
C SER A 19 -1.65 -12.28 3.64
N LYS A 20 -2.53 -11.39 4.12
CA LYS A 20 -3.66 -10.86 3.32
C LYS A 20 -3.17 -9.97 2.18
N TYR A 21 -2.15 -9.14 2.43
CA TYR A 21 -1.64 -8.16 1.46
C TYR A 21 -0.32 -8.59 0.79
N LYS A 22 0.19 -9.80 1.07
CA LYS A 22 1.33 -10.38 0.33
C LYS A 22 1.15 -10.31 -1.19
N PRO A 23 0.01 -10.78 -1.76
CA PRO A 23 -0.16 -10.77 -3.21
C PRO A 23 -0.15 -9.35 -3.78
N LEU A 24 -0.67 -8.36 -3.04
CA LEU A 24 -0.59 -6.96 -3.42
C LEU A 24 0.86 -6.48 -3.47
N LEU A 25 1.65 -6.73 -2.42
CA LEU A 25 3.05 -6.35 -2.37
C LEU A 25 3.89 -7.03 -3.46
N ASP A 26 3.67 -8.32 -3.71
CA ASP A 26 4.40 -9.06 -4.74
C ASP A 26 4.02 -8.58 -6.15
N ALA A 27 2.79 -8.11 -6.37
CA ALA A 27 2.40 -7.43 -7.59
C ALA A 27 3.04 -6.04 -7.71
N VAL A 28 3.08 -5.27 -6.61
CA VAL A 28 3.69 -3.93 -6.59
C VAL A 28 5.19 -3.99 -6.87
N LYS A 29 5.90 -5.01 -6.41
CA LYS A 29 7.32 -5.23 -6.76
C LYS A 29 7.55 -5.44 -8.26
N LYS A 30 6.53 -5.91 -8.98
CA LYS A 30 6.57 -6.13 -10.43
C LYS A 30 6.08 -4.92 -11.23
N LEU A 31 5.66 -3.84 -10.56
CA LEU A 31 5.31 -2.60 -11.24
C LEU A 31 6.57 -1.92 -11.78
N GLU A 32 6.54 -1.64 -13.08
CA GLU A 32 7.52 -0.82 -13.78
C GLU A 32 7.03 0.63 -13.84
N ALA A 33 7.97 1.58 -13.77
CA ALA A 33 7.68 3.01 -13.93
C ALA A 33 7.22 3.30 -15.36
N GLY A 34 6.19 4.14 -15.53
CA GLY A 34 5.58 4.43 -16.85
C GLY A 34 4.80 3.26 -17.47
N GLY A 35 4.74 2.13 -16.78
CA GLY A 35 4.14 0.89 -17.27
C GLY A 35 2.66 0.71 -16.92
N LYS A 36 2.27 -0.56 -16.74
CA LYS A 36 0.89 -0.94 -16.42
C LYS A 36 0.54 -0.61 -14.97
N ALA A 37 -0.71 -0.23 -14.71
CA ALA A 37 -1.24 -0.08 -13.36
C ALA A 37 -1.82 -1.41 -12.82
N LEU A 38 -1.72 -1.62 -11.52
CA LEU A 38 -2.43 -2.69 -10.81
C LEU A 38 -3.81 -2.22 -10.42
N GLN A 39 -4.83 -3.00 -10.76
CA GLN A 39 -6.19 -2.78 -10.33
C GLN A 39 -6.53 -3.74 -9.18
N VAL A 40 -6.99 -3.20 -8.05
CA VAL A 40 -7.35 -4.00 -6.88
C VAL A 40 -8.69 -3.56 -6.35
N SER A 41 -9.62 -4.51 -6.21
CA SER A 41 -10.91 -4.27 -5.56
C SER A 41 -10.75 -4.27 -4.05
N PHE A 42 -11.52 -3.41 -3.37
CA PHE A 42 -11.64 -3.38 -1.92
C PHE A 42 -13.12 -3.47 -1.53
N GLU A 43 -13.41 -3.94 -0.33
CA GLU A 43 -14.76 -4.06 0.21
C GLU A 43 -15.24 -2.72 0.80
N ASP A 44 -14.36 -2.06 1.57
CA ASP A 44 -14.66 -0.83 2.28
C ASP A 44 -13.45 0.14 2.34
N GLU A 45 -13.68 1.34 2.88
CA GLU A 45 -12.62 2.34 3.01
C GLU A 45 -11.52 1.96 4.01
N THR A 46 -11.83 1.10 4.99
CA THR A 46 -10.86 0.60 5.96
C THR A 46 -9.85 -0.33 5.28
N GLU A 47 -10.32 -1.20 4.40
CA GLU A 47 -9.50 -2.06 3.57
C GLU A 47 -8.67 -1.25 2.57
N LEU A 48 -9.26 -0.25 1.91
CA LEU A 48 -8.52 0.67 1.05
C LEU A 48 -7.37 1.37 1.80
N ASN A 49 -7.63 1.87 3.00
CA ASN A 49 -6.60 2.52 3.83
C ASN A 49 -5.52 1.53 4.27
N SER A 50 -5.90 0.29 4.57
CA SER A 50 -4.95 -0.78 4.90
C SER A 50 -4.04 -1.12 3.72
N MET A 51 -4.60 -1.28 2.52
CA MET A 51 -3.84 -1.51 1.29
C MET A 51 -2.87 -0.36 1.01
N ARG A 52 -3.33 0.89 1.11
CA ARG A 52 -2.48 2.09 0.96
C ARG A 52 -1.33 2.12 1.96
N ASN A 53 -1.62 1.86 3.24
CA ASN A 53 -0.59 1.83 4.28
C ASN A 53 0.48 0.78 4.01
N VAL A 54 0.10 -0.39 3.49
CA VAL A 54 1.04 -1.45 3.11
C VAL A 54 1.91 -1.03 1.93
N VAL A 55 1.31 -0.47 0.88
CA VAL A 55 2.05 0.00 -0.31
C VAL A 55 2.96 1.18 0.02
N TYR A 56 2.48 2.16 0.77
CA TYR A 56 3.30 3.31 1.18
C TYR A 56 4.36 2.93 2.23
N GLY A 57 4.11 1.88 3.02
CA GLY A 57 5.14 1.24 3.83
C GLY A 57 6.26 0.67 2.96
N TYR A 58 5.90 -0.04 1.89
CA TYR A 58 6.85 -0.56 0.91
C TYR A 58 7.66 0.56 0.25
N ASN A 59 7.02 1.65 -0.19
CA ASN A 59 7.70 2.83 -0.74
C ASN A 59 8.78 3.39 0.20
N ARG A 60 8.51 3.43 1.51
CA ARG A 60 9.49 3.90 2.52
C ARG A 60 10.65 2.94 2.70
N ASP A 61 10.42 1.64 2.56
CA ASP A 61 11.43 0.60 2.73
C ASP A 61 12.32 0.44 1.49
N THR A 62 11.77 0.64 0.28
CA THR A 62 12.51 0.45 -0.99
C THR A 62 12.94 1.74 -1.69
N GLY A 63 12.38 2.89 -1.29
CA GLY A 63 12.58 4.16 -1.99
C GLY A 63 11.72 4.33 -3.25
N ASP A 64 10.83 3.37 -3.56
CA ASP A 64 9.92 3.47 -4.70
C ASP A 64 8.84 4.55 -4.51
N GLN A 65 8.33 5.08 -5.64
CA GLN A 65 7.23 6.06 -5.65
C GLN A 65 5.93 5.49 -6.23
N VAL A 66 5.40 4.44 -5.61
CA VAL A 66 4.10 3.87 -6.03
C VAL A 66 2.97 4.79 -5.56
N LYS A 67 2.20 5.31 -6.50
CA LYS A 67 1.00 6.12 -6.26
C LYS A 67 -0.26 5.27 -6.29
N SER A 68 -1.35 5.81 -5.71
CA SER A 68 -2.66 5.16 -5.77
C SER A 68 -3.77 6.12 -6.21
N SER A 69 -4.72 5.63 -6.99
CA SER A 69 -5.92 6.37 -7.40
C SER A 69 -7.17 5.52 -7.20
N LYS A 70 -8.23 6.06 -6.59
CA LYS A 70 -9.49 5.35 -6.35
C LYS A 70 -10.42 5.59 -7.54
N HIS A 71 -11.09 4.55 -8.02
CA HIS A 71 -12.15 4.69 -9.00
C HIS A 71 -13.37 5.40 -8.35
N PRO A 72 -13.98 6.40 -9.00
CA PRO A 72 -15.06 7.18 -8.38
C PRO A 72 -16.32 6.35 -8.07
N GLU A 73 -16.69 5.44 -8.96
CA GLU A 73 -17.96 4.69 -8.86
C GLU A 73 -17.80 3.24 -8.41
N LYS A 74 -16.57 2.70 -8.45
CA LYS A 74 -16.29 1.29 -8.17
C LYS A 74 -15.40 1.22 -6.96
N ASN A 75 -15.58 0.21 -6.13
CA ASN A 75 -14.69 -0.05 -5.00
C ASN A 75 -13.38 -0.69 -5.50
N VAL A 76 -12.64 0.09 -6.28
CA VAL A 76 -11.43 -0.31 -6.97
C VAL A 76 -10.39 0.79 -6.78
N VAL A 77 -9.17 0.39 -6.48
CA VAL A 77 -8.00 1.26 -6.41
C VAL A 77 -6.97 0.81 -7.44
N PHE A 78 -6.35 1.78 -8.09
CA PHE A 78 -5.27 1.60 -9.03
C PHE A 78 -3.95 1.95 -8.33
N PHE A 79 -2.95 1.08 -8.42
CA PHE A 79 -1.58 1.34 -7.99
C PHE A 79 -0.65 1.40 -9.19
N TYR A 80 0.16 2.44 -9.30
CA TYR A 80 1.04 2.67 -10.44
C TYR A 80 2.31 3.42 -10.03
N LYS A 81 3.37 3.29 -10.82
CA LYS A 81 4.59 4.10 -10.68
C LYS A 81 4.60 5.12 -11.82
N GLU A 82 4.72 6.40 -11.48
CA GLU A 82 4.94 7.42 -12.51
C GLU A 82 6.32 7.24 -13.13
N GLU A 83 6.45 7.59 -14.40
CA GLU A 83 7.76 7.69 -15.06
C GLU A 83 8.50 8.87 -14.41
N GLU A 84 9.75 8.66 -13.98
CA GLU A 84 10.62 9.78 -13.63
C GLU A 84 10.99 10.49 -14.95
N GLU A 85 10.47 11.69 -15.15
CA GLU A 85 10.82 12.60 -16.26
C GLU A 85 12.30 12.99 -16.27
#